data_AF-A0A9E3HU30-F1
#
_entry.id   AF-A0A9E3HU30-F1
#
_cell.length_a   1.000
_cell.length_b   1.000
_cell.length_c   1.000
_cell.angle_alpha   90.00
_cell.angle_beta   90.00
_cell.angle_gamma   90.00
#
_symmetry.space_group_name_H-M   'P 1'
#
loop_
_entity.id
_entity.type
_entity.pdbx_description
1 polymer ?
#
loop_
_entity_poly.entity_id
_entity_poly.type
_entity_poly.pdbx_seq_one_letter_code
_entity_poly.pdbx_strand_id
1 'polypeptide(L)'
;MVMEALANDIARGHGKCYLFVFELEGGSFRLMWPVLPVRSEKDELAAQRQACTMIFHDVKARCVTADVLGARSAFLGYLLLPGGKTASELTDPELAADLSGLLLGPGGG
;
A
#
# COMPACT_ATOMS: atom_id res chain seq x y z
N MET A 1 -5.07 4.84 11.64
CA MET A 1 -4.30 3.66 11.19
C MET A 1 -5.18 2.44 11.37
N VAL A 2 -5.48 1.72 10.29
CA VAL A 2 -6.39 0.56 10.27
C VAL A 2 -5.72 -0.57 9.49
N MET A 3 -5.79 -1.79 10.04
CA MET A 3 -5.27 -2.99 9.40
C MET A 3 -6.40 -4.00 9.29
N GLU A 4 -6.74 -4.36 8.06
CA GLU A 4 -7.88 -5.23 7.75
C GLU A 4 -7.44 -6.37 6.84
N ALA A 5 -7.97 -7.57 7.09
CA ALA A 5 -7.78 -8.70 6.19
C ALA A 5 -8.77 -8.54 5.04
N LEU A 6 -8.27 -8.42 3.81
CA LEU A 6 -9.14 -8.40 2.64
C LEU A 6 -9.17 -9.82 2.05
N ALA A 7 -10.29 -10.52 2.25
CA ALA A 7 -10.57 -11.71 1.49
C ALA A 7 -10.97 -11.29 0.07
N ASN A 8 -10.19 -11.72 -0.93
CA ASN A 8 -10.27 -11.37 -2.36
C ASN A 8 -9.77 -9.96 -2.72
N ASP A 9 -8.47 -9.85 -3.01
CA ASP A 9 -8.05 -8.98 -4.11
C ASP A 9 -7.32 -9.82 -5.17
N ILE A 10 -8.11 -10.20 -6.17
CA ILE A 10 -7.79 -11.17 -7.22
C ILE A 10 -7.41 -10.38 -8.47
N ALA A 11 -6.16 -9.94 -8.54
CA ALA A 11 -5.55 -9.65 -9.84
C ALA A 11 -4.84 -10.89 -10.42
N ARG A 12 -4.56 -11.94 -9.62
CA ARG A 12 -3.62 -13.02 -10.00
C ARG A 12 -4.02 -14.46 -9.64
N GLY A 13 -5.27 -14.71 -9.25
CA GLY A 13 -5.76 -16.06 -8.99
C GLY A 13 -5.39 -16.62 -7.60
N HIS A 14 -6.41 -16.72 -6.74
CA HIS A 14 -6.49 -17.56 -5.53
C HIS A 14 -5.44 -17.34 -4.41
N GLY A 15 -5.33 -16.12 -3.87
CA GLY A 15 -4.57 -15.83 -2.63
C GLY A 15 -5.29 -14.88 -1.67
N LYS A 16 -5.00 -14.98 -0.37
CA LYS A 16 -5.43 -14.00 0.65
C LYS A 16 -4.47 -12.80 0.65
N CYS A 17 -4.97 -11.62 1.00
CA CYS A 17 -4.17 -10.40 1.10
C CYS A 17 -4.46 -9.71 2.44
N TYR A 18 -3.43 -9.10 3.04
CA TYR A 18 -3.61 -8.21 4.18
C TYR A 18 -3.40 -6.76 3.75
N LEU A 19 -4.33 -5.92 4.15
CA LEU A 19 -4.38 -4.52 3.78
C LEU A 19 -4.06 -3.65 4.99
N PHE A 20 -3.20 -2.67 4.77
CA PHE A 20 -2.80 -1.70 5.77
C PHE A 20 -3.02 -0.29 5.21
N VAL A 21 -3.88 0.47 5.88
CA VAL A 21 -4.22 1.85 5.50
C VAL A 21 -3.85 2.81 6.62
N PHE A 22 -3.14 3.87 6.25
CA PHE A 22 -2.68 4.88 7.17
C PHE A 22 -2.67 6.26 6.51
N GLU A 23 -2.62 7.29 7.35
CA GLU A 23 -2.50 8.67 6.93
C GLU A 23 -1.22 9.25 7.51
N LEU A 24 -0.51 10.05 6.71
CA LEU A 24 0.73 10.70 7.11
C LEU A 24 0.90 11.99 6.30
N GLU A 25 1.20 13.11 6.97
CA GLU A 25 1.44 14.42 6.33
C GLU A 25 0.32 14.85 5.34
N GLY A 26 -0.94 14.54 5.67
CA GLY A 26 -2.10 14.85 4.82
C GLY A 26 -2.28 13.93 3.60
N GLY A 27 -1.42 12.93 3.42
CA GLY A 27 -1.61 11.87 2.43
C GLY A 27 -2.26 10.63 3.04
N SER A 28 -3.11 9.96 2.26
CA SER A 28 -3.65 8.63 2.58
C SER A 28 -2.89 7.57 1.80
N PHE A 29 -2.47 6.51 2.47
CA PHE A 29 -1.66 5.45 1.89
C PHE A 29 -2.31 4.09 2.14
N ARG A 30 -2.25 3.22 1.12
CA ARG A 30 -2.75 1.85 1.13
C ARG A 30 -1.67 0.90 0.67
N LEU A 31 -1.31 -0.03 1.55
CA LEU A 31 -0.40 -1.13 1.28
C LEU A 31 -1.19 -2.44 1.25
N MET A 32 -0.88 -3.27 0.26
CA MET A 32 -1.39 -4.62 0.15
C MET A 32 -0.25 -5.62 0.20
N TRP A 33 -0.34 -6.59 1.11
CA TRP A 33 0.63 -7.67 1.23
C TRP A 33 0.01 -9.01 0.86
N PRO A 34 0.36 -9.58 -0.31
CA PRO A 34 -0.16 -10.88 -0.71
C PRO A 34 0.41 -11.99 0.17
N VAL A 35 -0.41 -12.98 0.46
CA VAL A 35 0.00 -14.17 1.22
C VAL A 35 -0.22 -15.40 0.37
N LEU A 36 0.76 -16.29 0.39
CA LEU A 36 0.66 -17.57 -0.28
C LEU A 36 -0.50 -18.40 0.29
N PRO A 37 -1.14 -19.24 -0.53
CA PRO A 37 -2.15 -20.16 -0.04
C PRO A 37 -1.59 -21.00 1.11
N VAL A 38 -2.29 -21.01 2.24
CA VAL A 38 -1.92 -21.85 3.38
C VAL A 38 -2.33 -23.30 3.10
N ARG A 39 -1.56 -24.24 3.63
CA ARG A 39 -1.82 -25.68 3.45
C ARG A 39 -3.01 -26.15 4.30
N SER A 40 -3.24 -25.52 5.44
CA SER A 40 -4.32 -25.86 6.37
C SER A 40 -4.79 -24.65 7.17
N GLU A 41 -6.02 -24.69 7.67
CA GLU A 41 -6.63 -23.57 8.40
C GLU A 41 -5.87 -23.20 9.68
N LYS A 42 -5.23 -24.18 10.34
CA LYS A 42 -4.38 -23.92 11.52
C LYS A 42 -3.16 -23.02 11.20
N ASP A 43 -2.76 -22.92 9.93
CA ASP A 43 -1.61 -22.12 9.50
C ASP A 43 -2.00 -20.66 9.17
N GLU A 44 -3.29 -20.33 9.16
CA GLU A 44 -3.83 -19.00 8.84
C GLU A 44 -3.27 -17.91 9.76
N LEU A 45 -3.22 -18.18 11.07
CA LEU A 45 -2.66 -17.23 12.05
C LEU A 45 -1.16 -17.02 11.84
N ALA A 46 -0.43 -18.05 11.42
CA ALA A 46 1.00 -17.91 11.11
C ALA A 46 1.20 -17.06 9.85
N ALA A 47 0.41 -17.29 8.80
CA ALA A 47 0.37 -16.49 7.59
C ALA A 47 0.04 -15.01 7.87
N GLN A 48 -0.97 -14.74 8.71
CA GLN A 48 -1.31 -13.40 9.16
C GLN A 48 -0.13 -12.71 9.85
N ARG A 49 0.49 -13.40 10.84
CA ARG A 49 1.62 -12.85 11.59
C ARG A 49 2.80 -12.53 10.67
N GLN A 50 3.11 -13.42 9.73
CA GLN A 50 4.15 -13.19 8.73
C GLN A 50 3.85 -11.96 7.88
N ALA A 51 2.62 -11.82 7.38
CA ALA A 51 2.22 -10.65 6.61
C ALA A 51 2.36 -9.36 7.42
N CYS A 52 1.90 -9.34 8.68
CA CYS A 52 2.08 -8.19 9.57
C CYS A 52 3.56 -7.86 9.81
N THR A 53 4.41 -8.87 10.02
CA THR A 53 5.85 -8.67 10.19
C THR A 53 6.48 -8.07 8.93
N MET A 54 6.11 -8.55 7.74
CA MET A 54 6.63 -8.01 6.49
C MET A 54 6.19 -6.57 6.26
N ILE A 55 4.90 -6.27 6.50
CA ILE A 55 4.36 -4.91 6.43
C ILE A 55 5.11 -3.98 7.39
N PHE A 56 5.32 -4.42 8.63
CA PHE A 56 6.08 -3.64 9.62
C PHE A 56 7.49 -3.31 9.13
N HIS A 57 8.20 -4.29 8.58
CA HIS A 57 9.57 -4.07 8.10
C HIS A 57 9.63 -3.17 6.86
N ASP A 58 8.70 -3.32 5.92
CA ASP A 58 8.62 -2.44 4.75
C ASP A 58 8.32 -0.99 5.15
N VAL A 59 7.31 -0.77 5.99
CA VAL A 59 6.96 0.57 6.50
C VAL A 59 8.13 1.18 7.27
N LYS A 60 8.77 0.40 8.17
CA LYS A 60 9.93 0.87 8.93
C LYS A 60 11.09 1.28 8.02
N ALA A 61 11.38 0.51 6.97
CA ALA A 61 12.44 0.86 6.04
C ALA A 61 12.13 2.18 5.30
N ARG A 62 10.87 2.40 4.93
CA ARG A 62 10.42 3.63 4.26
C ARG A 62 10.39 4.86 5.16
N CYS A 63 10.18 4.70 6.47
CA CYS A 63 10.27 5.82 7.41
C CYS A 63 11.65 6.50 7.35
N VAL A 64 12.73 5.74 7.16
CA VAL A 64 14.07 6.32 6.99
C VAL A 64 14.15 7.21 5.75
N THR A 65 13.54 6.78 4.64
CA THR A 65 13.43 7.59 3.42
C THR A 65 12.54 8.81 3.64
N ALA A 66 11.45 8.67 4.41
CA ALA A 66 10.51 9.75 4.70
C ALA A 66 11.18 10.87 5.51
N ASP A 67 12.05 10.53 6.46
CA ASP A 67 12.79 11.52 7.26
C ASP A 67 13.72 12.40 6.41
N VAL A 68 14.14 11.93 5.22
CA VAL A 68 15.05 12.66 4.32
C VAL A 68 14.31 13.33 3.17
N LEU A 69 13.31 12.66 2.58
CA LEU A 69 12.66 13.05 1.32
C LEU A 69 11.17 13.39 1.47
N GLY A 70 10.62 13.31 2.68
CA GLY A 70 9.20 13.50 2.99
C GLY A 70 8.35 12.24 2.78
N ALA A 71 7.18 12.19 3.44
CA ALA A 71 6.31 11.02 3.44
C ALA A 71 5.81 10.66 2.03
N ARG A 72 5.41 11.67 1.25
CA ARG A 72 4.84 11.46 -0.09
C ARG A 72 5.82 10.78 -1.04
N SER A 73 7.09 11.15 -1.00
CA SER A 73 8.15 10.53 -1.81
C SER A 73 8.43 9.10 -1.34
N ALA A 74 8.55 8.90 -0.03
CA ALA A 74 8.88 7.61 0.56
C ALA A 74 7.79 6.54 0.38
N PHE A 75 6.53 6.96 0.34
CA PHE A 75 5.36 6.09 0.22
C PHE A 75 4.61 6.26 -1.09
N LEU A 76 5.23 6.85 -2.12
CA LEU A 76 4.55 7.18 -3.39
C LEU A 76 3.79 5.99 -3.99
N GLY A 77 4.41 4.81 -4.03
CA GLY A 77 3.76 3.61 -4.57
C GLY A 77 2.49 3.18 -3.83
N TYR A 78 2.32 3.59 -2.57
CA TYR A 78 1.15 3.29 -1.74
C TYR A 78 0.17 4.45 -1.65
N LEU A 79 0.50 5.61 -2.25
CA LEU A 79 -0.36 6.79 -2.18
C LEU A 79 -1.71 6.47 -2.83
N LEU A 80 -2.77 6.62 -2.04
CA LEU A 80 -4.14 6.43 -2.49
C LEU A 80 -4.59 7.67 -3.27
N LEU A 81 -5.06 7.44 -4.49
CA LEU A 81 -5.53 8.49 -5.38
C LEU A 81 -7.05 8.67 -5.26
N PRO A 82 -7.63 9.78 -5.77
CA PRO A 82 -9.08 10.00 -5.71
C PRO A 82 -9.91 8.86 -6.32
N GLY A 83 -9.35 8.12 -7.27
CA GLY A 83 -9.97 6.93 -7.88
C GLY A 83 -9.93 5.66 -7.01
N GLY A 84 -9.40 5.71 -5.79
CA GLY A 84 -9.30 4.56 -4.87
C GLY A 84 -8.20 3.56 -5.21
N LYS A 85 -7.48 3.77 -6.32
CA LYS A 85 -6.27 3.02 -6.68
C LYS A 85 -5.04 3.63 -6.03
N THR A 86 -4.01 2.83 -5.84
CA THR A 86 -2.69 3.33 -5.46
C THR A 86 -1.90 3.78 -6.69
N ALA A 87 -0.92 4.65 -6.51
CA ALA A 87 -0.05 5.06 -7.63
C ALA A 87 0.65 3.88 -8.32
N SER A 88 0.94 2.79 -7.58
CA SER A 88 1.54 1.58 -8.15
C SER A 88 0.56 0.69 -8.96
N GLU A 89 -0.74 0.92 -8.81
CA GLU A 89 -1.81 0.19 -9.53
C GLU A 89 -2.24 0.91 -10.81
N LEU A 90 -1.77 2.14 -11.05
CA LEU A 90 -2.05 2.87 -12.27
C LEU A 90 -1.37 2.20 -13.46
N THR A 91 -2.11 2.11 -14.57
CA THR A 91 -1.59 1.69 -15.88
C THR A 91 -1.41 2.91 -16.79
N ASP A 92 -0.59 2.81 -17.84
CA ASP A 92 -0.15 3.94 -18.70
C ASP A 92 -1.25 4.96 -19.12
N PRO A 93 -2.50 4.56 -19.47
CA PRO A 93 -3.55 5.53 -19.83
C PRO A 93 -4.10 6.31 -18.61
N GLU A 94 -4.20 5.65 -17.46
CA GLU A 94 -4.77 6.21 -16.23
C GLU A 94 -3.74 7.09 -15.51
N LEU A 95 -2.45 6.75 -15.63
CA LEU A 95 -1.36 7.51 -15.07
C LEU A 95 -1.34 8.95 -15.57
N ALA A 96 -1.54 9.17 -16.88
CA ALA A 96 -1.54 10.51 -17.47
C ALA A 96 -2.66 11.43 -16.94
N ALA A 97 -3.84 10.89 -16.63
CA ALA A 97 -4.96 11.65 -16.11
C ALA A 97 -4.73 12.10 -14.65
N ASP A 98 -4.22 11.19 -13.80
CA ASP A 98 -4.03 11.46 -12.38
C ASP A 98 -2.69 12.15 -12.05
N LEU A 99 -1.66 12.02 -12.90
CA LEU A 99 -0.36 12.69 -12.69
C LEU A 99 -0.50 14.21 -12.63
N SER A 100 -1.44 14.77 -13.41
CA SER A 100 -1.68 16.21 -13.48
C SER A 100 -2.12 16.78 -12.13
N GLY A 101 -2.96 16.04 -11.37
CA GLY A 101 -3.33 16.44 -10.00
C GLY A 101 -2.23 16.14 -8.97
N LEU A 102 -1.41 15.12 -9.22
CA LEU A 102 -0.31 14.72 -8.34
C LEU A 102 0.85 15.73 -8.35
N LEU A 103 1.24 16.22 -9.53
CA LEU A 103 2.36 17.16 -9.73
C LEU A 103 1.98 18.63 -9.47
N LEU A 104 0.71 18.98 -9.60
CA LEU A 104 0.22 20.37 -9.46
C LEU A 104 -0.47 20.64 -8.11
N GLY A 105 -0.48 19.68 -7.19
CA GLY A 105 -1.00 19.86 -5.83
C GLY A 105 -0.12 20.82 -4.99
N PRO A 106 -0.66 21.46 -3.95
CA PRO A 106 -0.10 22.67 -3.31
C PRO A 106 1.15 22.45 -2.42
N GLY A 107 1.96 21.43 -2.68
CA GLY A 107 3.19 21.12 -1.94
C GLY A 107 4.46 21.08 -2.80
N GLY A 108 4.41 21.54 -4.06
CA GLY A 108 5.61 21.73 -4.88
C GLY A 108 6.28 23.07 -4.58
N GLY A 109 7.07 23.12 -3.51
CA GLY A 109 7.87 24.28 -3.10
C GLY A 109 8.92 23.89 -2.07
#